data_AF-A0A9P5T1H3-F1
#
_entry.id   AF-A0A9P5T1H3-F1
#
_cell.length_a   1.000
_cell.length_b   1.000
_cell.length_c   1.000
_cell.angle_alpha   90.00
_cell.angle_beta   90.00
_cell.angle_gamma   90.00
#
_symmetry.space_group_name_H-M   'P 1'
#
loop_
_entity.id
_entity.type
_entity.pdbx_description
1 polymer ?
#
loop_
_entity_poly.entity_id
_entity_poly.type
_entity_poly.pdbx_seq_one_letter_code
_entity_poly.pdbx_strand_id
1 'polypeptide(L)'
;SPVMGQILKQYKYNPLLEIMSKGGIQTLHFRQFNHFFKSVKKPSSATKADQLRVLSIDSHIALNDEVFERVVTPILEKCTSLKDLNLTSDKRFELFRHFEDNIGSFSSLSILTLANMEHAVILKFAESRIKSLTMSVNRLRDLTSDDQDFLKMSNLKRLDLKHAPVDEDEQNELVKILTARTELSEIQIGCHIDQVLTVIDFIENTRSQLVFMQGSCVLARLVITDSSNPSSDGISMTISFTDPSNNSKSVSINILRAVNPLEASSPVAEIIRRYGHFIHKLETTPSFNDHVTVLLENPIPDEDFSFRQLRLNAKSLTDENMDAIHQVITQSPHLERLEWHFDELHQDTQLKKLERTLGLDHHRENHRREKISALVLRGNLGGTWILTIAEKFPTRDSFPKLESFRIICTDKPTLRGRCASWIAAMVSAPPRHAAPLSSSSSSHATSEPFSMDAQEQSETWTPLQEIALENVCLEPKDWGAVIMSIGFSALETLSFNDSNFGLEQLKALASHIPGSHNDSEVPLETLHVERTELTKVEKVHILWGHVREFEIKAPLARITGLKEAGIKAQREAALRQQGVKK
;
A
#
# COMPACT_ATOMS: atom_id res chain seq x y z
N SER A 1 24.14 25.95 17.93
CA SER A 1 24.42 26.60 19.23
C SER A 1 25.93 26.68 19.46
N PRO A 2 26.50 27.86 19.80
CA PRO A 2 27.93 28.05 20.06
C PRO A 2 28.45 27.26 21.28
N VAL A 3 27.57 26.96 22.23
CA VAL A 3 27.88 26.26 23.49
C VAL A 3 28.27 24.80 23.24
N MET A 4 27.63 24.13 22.28
CA MET A 4 27.98 22.75 21.91
C MET A 4 29.38 22.67 21.29
N GLY A 5 29.78 23.68 20.51
CA GLY A 5 31.10 23.75 19.87
C GLY A 5 32.25 23.97 20.86
N GLN A 6 32.01 24.59 22.03
CA GLN A 6 33.02 24.75 23.08
C GLN A 6 33.18 23.47 23.92
N ILE A 7 32.08 22.78 24.22
CA ILE A 7 32.13 21.48 24.92
C ILE A 7 32.91 20.44 24.09
N LEU A 8 32.71 20.41 22.77
CA LEU A 8 33.37 19.45 21.87
C LEU A 8 34.89 19.70 21.70
N LYS A 9 35.36 20.95 21.85
CA LYS A 9 36.79 21.29 21.70
C LYS A 9 37.68 20.68 22.80
N GLN A 10 37.14 20.49 24.01
CA GLN A 10 37.90 19.99 25.17
C GLN A 10 38.11 18.47 25.18
N TYR A 11 37.35 17.72 24.40
CA TYR A 11 37.45 16.25 24.36
C TYR A 11 38.34 15.81 23.17
N LYS A 12 39.27 14.85 23.39
CA LYS A 12 39.99 14.10 22.33
C LYS A 12 39.09 13.03 21.66
N TYR A 13 37.77 13.20 21.70
CA TYR A 13 36.79 12.15 21.49
C TYR A 13 35.87 12.46 20.30
N ASN A 14 35.46 11.43 19.56
CA ASN A 14 34.40 11.53 18.55
C ASN A 14 33.07 11.07 19.19
N PRO A 15 32.21 12.01 19.62
CA PRO A 15 30.97 11.69 20.33
C PRO A 15 30.00 10.87 19.48
N LEU A 16 30.07 10.94 18.15
CA LEU A 16 29.21 10.14 17.27
C LEU A 16 29.54 8.67 17.39
N LEU A 17 30.82 8.31 17.27
CA LEU A 17 31.26 6.92 17.38
C LEU A 17 31.02 6.36 18.78
N GLU A 18 31.13 7.19 19.82
CA GLU A 18 30.78 6.75 21.18
C GLU A 18 29.28 6.47 21.32
N ILE A 19 28.42 7.38 20.83
CA ILE A 19 26.97 7.20 20.80
C ILE A 19 26.62 5.91 20.04
N MET A 20 27.26 5.66 18.90
CA MET A 20 27.06 4.44 18.11
C MET A 20 27.61 3.17 18.80
N SER A 21 28.70 3.29 19.57
CA SER A 21 29.29 2.17 20.31
C SER A 21 28.51 1.76 21.56
N LYS A 22 27.61 2.61 22.07
CA LYS A 22 26.82 2.35 23.29
C LYS A 22 25.74 1.28 23.13
N GLY A 23 25.61 0.67 21.96
CA GLY A 23 24.70 -0.45 21.67
C GLY A 23 23.24 0.01 21.61
N GLY A 24 22.56 -0.28 20.49
CA GLY A 24 21.13 -0.07 20.32
C GLY A 24 20.73 0.92 19.22
N ILE A 25 21.65 1.74 18.72
CA ILE A 25 21.35 2.69 17.63
C ILE A 25 21.57 2.00 16.29
N GLN A 26 20.48 1.71 15.59
CA GLN A 26 20.50 1.09 14.25
C GLN A 26 20.38 2.11 13.12
N THR A 27 19.82 3.29 13.40
CA THR A 27 19.52 4.31 12.39
C THR A 27 19.93 5.68 12.92
N LEU A 28 20.63 6.46 12.09
CA LEU A 28 21.10 7.78 12.45
C LEU A 28 20.88 8.77 11.30
N HIS A 29 20.21 9.88 11.60
CA HIS A 29 19.94 10.95 10.65
C HIS A 29 20.51 12.27 11.17
N PHE A 30 21.41 12.87 10.42
CA PHE A 30 21.94 14.20 10.66
C PHE A 30 21.35 15.18 9.65
N ARG A 31 20.59 16.17 10.11
CA ARG A 31 20.09 17.25 9.26
C ARG A 31 20.68 18.58 9.70
N GLN A 32 21.30 19.32 8.79
CA GLN A 32 21.86 20.65 9.04
C GLN A 32 22.96 20.68 10.14
N PHE A 33 23.75 19.61 10.26
CA PHE A 33 24.81 19.47 11.28
C PHE A 33 26.20 19.99 10.81
N ASN A 34 26.25 20.81 9.75
CA ASN A 34 27.49 21.35 9.16
C ASN A 34 28.51 21.87 10.20
N HIS A 35 28.04 22.65 11.18
CA HIS A 35 28.91 23.23 12.23
C HIS A 35 29.42 22.20 13.24
N PHE A 36 28.65 21.14 13.49
CA PHE A 36 29.03 20.08 14.41
C PHE A 36 30.19 19.27 13.82
N PHE A 37 30.12 18.89 12.55
CA PHE A 37 31.17 18.08 11.91
C PHE A 37 32.53 18.79 11.85
N LYS A 38 32.56 20.13 11.71
CA LYS A 38 33.79 20.94 11.82
C LYS A 38 34.49 20.83 13.18
N SER A 39 33.74 20.49 14.23
CA SER A 39 34.25 20.37 15.60
C SER A 39 34.58 18.94 16.03
N VAL A 40 34.28 17.93 15.19
CA VAL A 40 34.58 16.53 15.46
C VAL A 40 36.03 16.23 15.10
N LYS A 41 36.82 15.73 16.06
CA LYS A 41 38.19 15.24 15.80
C LYS A 41 38.16 13.87 15.12
N LYS A 42 39.18 13.56 14.31
CA LYS A 42 39.38 12.24 13.70
C LYS A 42 39.34 11.17 14.81
N PRO A 43 38.53 10.12 14.67
CA PRO A 43 38.38 9.15 15.73
C PRO A 43 39.65 8.35 16.00
N SER A 44 39.93 8.06 17.27
CA SER A 44 40.93 7.07 17.66
C SER A 44 40.54 5.67 17.16
N SER A 45 41.52 4.82 16.86
CA SER A 45 41.38 3.49 16.24
C SER A 45 40.47 2.48 16.96
N ALA A 46 40.03 2.75 18.20
CA ALA A 46 39.42 1.74 19.07
C ALA A 46 37.88 1.63 19.06
N THR A 47 37.13 2.58 18.50
CA THR A 47 35.66 2.61 18.65
C THR A 47 34.95 1.95 17.47
N LYS A 48 34.36 0.76 17.67
CA LYS A 48 33.51 0.05 16.71
C LYS A 48 32.03 0.43 16.87
N ALA A 49 31.29 0.44 15.76
CA ALA A 49 29.87 0.78 15.69
C ALA A 49 29.10 -0.33 14.97
N ASP A 50 29.21 -1.56 15.50
CA ASP A 50 28.81 -2.81 14.84
C ASP A 50 27.30 -2.96 14.60
N GLN A 51 26.45 -2.04 15.09
CA GLN A 51 24.98 -2.16 14.99
C GLN A 51 24.32 -1.14 14.07
N LEU A 52 25.05 -0.12 13.59
CA LEU A 52 24.49 0.90 12.71
C LEU A 52 24.18 0.27 11.35
N ARG A 53 22.92 0.37 10.91
CA ARG A 53 22.42 -0.15 9.63
C ARG A 53 22.10 0.96 8.64
N VAL A 54 21.59 2.10 9.12
CA VAL A 54 21.17 3.22 8.27
C VAL A 54 21.84 4.50 8.73
N LEU A 55 22.52 5.17 7.81
CA LEU A 55 23.11 6.49 8.05
C LEU A 55 22.61 7.47 6.99
N SER A 56 22.13 8.63 7.44
CA SER A 56 21.74 9.73 6.58
C SER A 56 22.42 11.00 7.05
N ILE A 57 23.14 11.66 6.14
CA ILE A 57 23.78 12.94 6.38
C ILE A 57 23.24 13.94 5.36
N ASP A 58 22.28 14.72 5.81
CA ASP A 58 21.65 15.81 5.08
C ASP A 58 22.37 17.13 5.41
N SER A 59 23.58 17.20 4.87
CA SER A 59 24.56 18.27 5.00
C SER A 59 25.42 18.17 3.75
N HIS A 60 25.67 19.27 3.05
CA HIS A 60 26.45 19.25 1.80
C HIS A 60 27.85 18.66 2.08
N ILE A 61 28.10 17.46 1.56
CA ILE A 61 29.37 16.73 1.71
C ILE A 61 30.11 16.75 0.37
N ALA A 62 31.42 16.97 0.38
CA ALA A 62 32.30 16.72 -0.76
C ALA A 62 33.43 15.77 -0.36
N LEU A 63 34.00 15.01 -1.31
CA LEU A 63 35.10 14.05 -1.02
C LEU A 63 36.31 14.71 -0.33
N ASN A 64 36.64 15.93 -0.75
CA ASN A 64 37.75 16.71 -0.18
C ASN A 64 37.32 17.56 1.03
N ASP A 65 36.11 17.36 1.56
CA ASP A 65 35.66 18.05 2.77
C ASP A 65 36.20 17.33 4.01
N GLU A 66 36.61 18.10 5.01
CA GLU A 66 37.00 17.58 6.32
C GLU A 66 35.89 16.70 6.92
N VAL A 67 34.63 16.97 6.58
CA VAL A 67 33.47 16.17 7.01
C VAL A 67 33.53 14.76 6.43
N PHE A 68 33.88 14.59 5.15
CA PHE A 68 33.97 13.28 4.53
C PHE A 68 35.08 12.46 5.19
N GLU A 69 36.30 13.01 5.29
CA GLU A 69 37.45 12.32 5.88
C GLU A 69 37.31 12.04 7.38
N ARG A 70 36.68 12.95 8.15
CA ARG A 70 36.61 12.82 9.62
C ARG A 70 35.38 12.06 10.10
N VAL A 71 34.34 11.95 9.28
CA VAL A 71 33.04 11.39 9.68
C VAL A 71 32.62 10.25 8.76
N VAL A 72 32.55 10.48 7.45
CA VAL A 72 32.03 9.47 6.51
C VAL A 72 33.00 8.31 6.39
N THR A 73 34.28 8.55 6.04
CA THR A 73 35.29 7.50 5.88
C THR A 73 35.43 6.64 7.14
N PRO A 74 35.59 7.20 8.36
CA PRO A 74 35.77 6.37 9.55
C PRO A 74 34.52 5.58 9.95
N ILE A 75 33.32 6.05 9.60
CA ILE A 75 32.09 5.27 9.80
C ILE A 75 32.09 4.11 8.82
N LEU A 76 32.35 4.35 7.54
CA LEU A 76 32.35 3.30 6.54
C LEU A 76 33.38 2.20 6.83
N GLU A 77 34.58 2.58 7.29
CA GLU A 77 35.62 1.62 7.69
C GLU A 77 35.27 0.81 8.94
N LYS A 78 34.48 1.37 9.86
CA LYS A 78 34.26 0.79 11.21
C LYS A 78 32.86 0.23 11.44
N CYS A 79 31.91 0.50 10.54
CA CYS A 79 30.53 0.04 10.63
C CYS A 79 30.30 -1.08 9.61
N THR A 80 30.73 -2.30 9.94
CA THR A 80 30.57 -3.48 9.07
C THR A 80 29.12 -3.94 8.88
N SER A 81 28.17 -3.28 9.55
CA SER A 81 26.73 -3.58 9.47
C SER A 81 25.94 -2.53 8.68
N LEU A 82 26.60 -1.50 8.16
CA LEU A 82 25.94 -0.41 7.45
C LEU A 82 25.38 -0.93 6.13
N LYS A 83 24.05 -0.85 5.97
CA LYS A 83 23.29 -1.29 4.81
C LYS A 83 22.87 -0.13 3.92
N ASP A 84 22.43 0.97 4.51
CA ASP A 84 21.89 2.10 3.76
C ASP A 84 22.63 3.38 4.12
N LEU A 85 23.17 4.07 3.11
CA LEU A 85 23.86 5.33 3.25
C LEU A 85 23.18 6.40 2.38
N ASN A 86 22.75 7.51 3.00
CA ASN A 86 22.15 8.64 2.30
C ASN A 86 23.02 9.88 2.52
N LEU A 87 23.58 10.43 1.44
CA LEU A 87 24.46 11.60 1.47
C LEU A 87 23.87 12.73 0.62
N THR A 88 23.85 13.94 1.15
CA THR A 88 23.55 15.15 0.38
C THR A 88 24.84 15.78 -0.16
N SER A 89 24.97 15.99 -1.47
CA SER A 89 26.15 16.56 -2.12
C SER A 89 25.82 17.21 -3.46
N ASP A 90 26.55 18.25 -3.83
CA ASP A 90 26.51 18.84 -5.17
C ASP A 90 27.48 18.14 -6.14
N LYS A 91 28.40 17.31 -5.64
CA LYS A 91 29.40 16.55 -6.40
C LYS A 91 29.12 15.05 -6.37
N ARG A 92 27.90 14.70 -6.78
CA ARG A 92 27.37 13.33 -6.64
C ARG A 92 28.15 12.34 -7.48
N PHE A 93 28.57 12.69 -8.69
CA PHE A 93 29.28 11.76 -9.57
C PHE A 93 30.69 11.46 -9.04
N GLU A 94 31.38 12.47 -8.49
CA GLU A 94 32.68 12.29 -7.83
C GLU A 94 32.57 11.30 -6.67
N LEU A 95 31.58 11.51 -5.78
CA LEU A 95 31.30 10.60 -4.65
C LEU A 95 30.98 9.19 -5.13
N PHE A 96 30.12 9.08 -6.15
CA PHE A 96 29.78 7.79 -6.75
C PHE A 96 31.03 7.02 -7.20
N ARG A 97 31.93 7.63 -7.99
CA ARG A 97 33.16 6.97 -8.44
C ARG A 97 34.02 6.50 -7.27
N HIS A 98 34.14 7.31 -6.23
CA HIS A 98 34.85 6.90 -5.02
C HIS A 98 34.24 5.66 -4.36
N PHE A 99 32.91 5.57 -4.27
CA PHE A 99 32.24 4.39 -3.73
C PHE A 99 32.37 3.17 -4.65
N GLU A 100 32.33 3.36 -5.96
CA GLU A 100 32.54 2.30 -6.95
C GLU A 100 33.96 1.72 -6.87
N ASP A 101 34.98 2.58 -6.85
CA ASP A 101 36.39 2.20 -6.75
C ASP A 101 36.71 1.47 -5.43
N ASN A 102 35.95 1.76 -4.37
CA ASN A 102 36.17 1.22 -3.03
C ASN A 102 35.06 0.27 -2.57
N ILE A 103 34.24 -0.25 -3.48
CA ILE A 103 33.06 -1.05 -3.14
C ILE A 103 33.41 -2.29 -2.30
N GLY A 104 34.58 -2.88 -2.52
CA GLY A 104 35.08 -4.02 -1.74
C GLY A 104 35.34 -3.70 -0.26
N SER A 105 35.59 -2.43 0.05
CA SER A 105 35.73 -1.93 1.43
C SER A 105 34.38 -1.74 2.14
N PHE A 106 33.26 -1.76 1.38
CA PHE A 106 31.90 -1.49 1.88
C PHE A 106 30.99 -2.70 1.68
N SER A 107 31.48 -3.90 2.03
CA SER A 107 30.81 -5.18 1.70
C SER A 107 29.40 -5.34 2.28
N SER A 108 29.02 -4.58 3.31
CA SER A 108 27.69 -4.63 3.92
C SER A 108 26.68 -3.67 3.29
N LEU A 109 27.14 -2.71 2.48
CA LEU A 109 26.31 -1.65 1.91
C LEU A 109 25.42 -2.24 0.82
N SER A 110 24.12 -2.11 0.99
CA SER A 110 23.10 -2.51 0.02
C SER A 110 22.53 -1.33 -0.78
N ILE A 111 22.49 -0.13 -0.19
CA ILE A 111 21.90 1.05 -0.82
C ILE A 111 22.77 2.28 -0.55
N LEU A 112 23.08 3.03 -1.62
CA LEU A 112 23.67 4.37 -1.55
C LEU A 112 22.73 5.36 -2.24
N THR A 113 22.26 6.35 -1.50
CA THR A 113 21.53 7.49 -2.03
C THR A 113 22.43 8.71 -2.03
N LEU A 114 22.61 9.31 -3.20
CA LEU A 114 23.32 10.56 -3.40
C LEU A 114 22.31 11.62 -3.85
N ALA A 115 21.95 12.54 -2.97
CA ALA A 115 20.94 13.56 -3.22
C ALA A 115 21.54 14.97 -3.26
N ASN A 116 20.86 15.89 -3.93
CA ASN A 116 20.96 17.32 -3.68
C ASN A 116 19.53 17.87 -3.48
N MET A 117 19.36 19.19 -3.48
CA MET A 117 18.04 19.81 -3.26
C MET A 117 17.00 19.41 -4.32
N GLU A 118 17.44 19.05 -5.53
CA GLU A 118 16.56 18.91 -6.69
C GLU A 118 16.53 17.47 -7.23
N HIS A 119 17.61 16.73 -7.08
CA HIS A 119 17.90 15.46 -7.74
C HIS A 119 18.38 14.41 -6.74
N ALA A 120 18.14 13.13 -7.03
CA ALA A 120 18.66 12.02 -6.25
C ALA A 120 19.07 10.86 -7.16
N VAL A 121 20.18 10.22 -6.83
CA VAL A 121 20.61 8.98 -7.45
C VAL A 121 20.63 7.90 -6.38
N ILE A 122 19.94 6.80 -6.61
CA ILE A 122 19.86 5.65 -5.71
C ILE A 122 20.53 4.48 -6.40
N LEU A 123 21.59 3.97 -5.77
CA LEU A 123 22.36 2.83 -6.23
C LEU A 123 22.04 1.66 -5.31
N LYS A 124 21.65 0.53 -5.90
CA LYS A 124 21.50 -0.74 -5.17
C LYS A 124 22.66 -1.65 -5.47
N PHE A 125 23.26 -2.18 -4.43
CA PHE A 125 24.39 -3.10 -4.52
C PHE A 125 23.96 -4.52 -4.15
N ALA A 126 24.56 -5.48 -4.83
CA ALA A 126 24.53 -6.89 -4.46
C ALA A 126 25.91 -7.48 -4.75
N GLU A 127 26.44 -8.29 -3.82
CA GLU A 127 27.73 -8.97 -4.01
C GLU A 127 28.87 -8.02 -4.41
N SER A 128 28.92 -6.83 -3.79
CA SER A 128 29.90 -5.77 -4.10
C SER A 128 29.88 -5.30 -5.56
N ARG A 129 28.71 -5.33 -6.21
CA ARG A 129 28.48 -4.77 -7.56
C ARG A 129 27.21 -3.94 -7.59
N ILE A 130 27.17 -2.94 -8.47
CA ILE A 130 25.97 -2.13 -8.68
C ILE A 130 24.98 -2.96 -9.51
N LYS A 131 23.84 -3.31 -8.92
CA LYS A 131 22.78 -4.09 -9.56
C LYS A 131 21.80 -3.22 -10.33
N SER A 132 21.49 -2.05 -9.79
CA SER A 132 20.55 -1.12 -10.41
C SER A 132 20.81 0.30 -9.96
N LEU A 133 20.63 1.24 -10.88
CA LEU A 133 20.65 2.66 -10.63
C LEU A 133 19.26 3.24 -10.91
N THR A 134 18.77 4.04 -9.97
CA THR A 134 17.56 4.85 -10.11
C THR A 134 17.95 6.32 -10.01
N MET A 135 17.52 7.13 -10.96
CA MET A 135 17.79 8.55 -10.99
C MET A 135 16.48 9.31 -10.90
N SER A 136 16.40 10.28 -9.99
CA SER A 136 15.28 11.17 -9.82
C SER A 136 15.72 12.60 -10.09
N VAL A 137 15.01 13.27 -10.99
CA VAL A 137 15.25 14.66 -11.36
C VAL A 137 13.97 15.47 -11.40
N ASN A 138 14.06 16.78 -11.16
CA ASN A 138 12.89 17.65 -11.26
C ASN A 138 12.45 17.82 -12.71
N ARG A 139 13.39 18.24 -13.56
CA ARG A 139 13.23 18.50 -15.00
C ARG A 139 14.48 18.08 -15.75
N LEU A 140 14.34 17.77 -17.04
CA LEU A 140 15.47 17.32 -17.86
C LEU A 140 16.39 18.48 -18.24
N ARG A 141 15.86 19.69 -18.39
CA ARG A 141 16.69 20.87 -18.64
C ARG A 141 17.59 21.28 -17.46
N ASP A 142 17.27 20.82 -16.26
CA ASP A 142 18.02 21.13 -15.03
C ASP A 142 19.19 20.14 -14.82
N LEU A 143 19.38 19.17 -15.73
CA LEU A 143 20.47 18.20 -15.66
C LEU A 143 21.84 18.89 -15.68
N THR A 144 22.61 18.66 -14.61
CA THR A 144 24.00 19.11 -14.53
C THR A 144 24.94 18.20 -15.33
N SER A 145 26.20 18.61 -15.52
CA SER A 145 27.21 17.73 -16.12
C SER A 145 27.40 16.42 -15.34
N ASP A 146 27.29 16.48 -14.01
CA ASP A 146 27.36 15.30 -13.12
C ASP A 146 26.17 14.35 -13.39
N ASP A 147 24.98 14.89 -13.57
CA ASP A 147 23.77 14.11 -13.89
C ASP A 147 23.88 13.43 -15.25
N GLN A 148 24.45 14.11 -16.24
CA GLN A 148 24.71 13.56 -17.57
C GLN A 148 25.68 12.38 -17.54
N ASP A 149 26.63 12.36 -16.61
CA ASP A 149 27.54 11.22 -16.44
C ASP A 149 26.85 10.02 -15.80
N PHE A 150 25.93 10.22 -14.84
CA PHE A 150 25.08 9.14 -14.33
C PHE A 150 24.17 8.57 -15.41
N LEU A 151 23.61 9.45 -16.25
CA LEU A 151 22.82 9.01 -17.39
C LEU A 151 23.65 8.07 -18.26
N LYS A 152 24.95 8.34 -18.52
CA LYS A 152 25.84 7.49 -19.34
C LYS A 152 26.08 6.07 -18.81
N MET A 153 25.72 5.78 -17.57
CA MET A 153 25.95 4.46 -16.99
C MET A 153 25.01 3.40 -17.56
N SER A 154 25.53 2.21 -17.82
CA SER A 154 24.75 1.11 -18.42
C SER A 154 23.72 0.50 -17.48
N ASN A 155 23.81 0.74 -16.17
CA ASN A 155 22.99 0.12 -15.12
C ASN A 155 21.80 0.98 -14.67
N LEU A 156 21.51 2.10 -15.36
CA LEU A 156 20.31 2.91 -15.13
C LEU A 156 19.06 2.10 -15.52
N LYS A 157 18.29 1.67 -14.52
CA LYS A 157 17.06 0.87 -14.70
C LYS A 157 15.79 1.69 -14.62
N ARG A 158 15.83 2.82 -13.90
CA ARG A 158 14.66 3.65 -13.60
C ARG A 158 14.99 5.13 -13.61
N LEU A 159 14.17 5.93 -14.29
CA LEU A 159 14.25 7.39 -14.34
C LEU A 159 12.95 8.01 -13.80
N ASP A 160 13.05 8.85 -12.78
CA ASP A 160 11.92 9.53 -12.14
C ASP A 160 11.98 11.03 -12.44
N LEU A 161 11.07 11.52 -13.26
CA LEU A 161 10.90 12.95 -13.56
C LEU A 161 9.77 13.49 -12.69
N LYS A 162 10.01 14.53 -11.88
CA LYS A 162 8.92 15.15 -11.09
C LYS A 162 7.95 15.96 -11.95
N HIS A 163 8.40 16.41 -13.11
CA HIS A 163 7.60 17.15 -14.08
C HIS A 163 7.75 16.55 -15.47
N ALA A 164 6.67 16.55 -16.25
CA ALA A 164 6.69 16.13 -17.64
C ALA A 164 7.58 17.06 -18.49
N PRO A 165 8.22 16.53 -19.54
CA PRO A 165 8.94 17.35 -20.51
C PRO A 165 7.93 18.24 -21.26
N VAL A 166 8.07 19.56 -21.11
CA VAL A 166 7.08 20.53 -21.62
C VAL A 166 7.46 21.13 -22.97
N ASP A 167 8.75 21.17 -23.30
CA ASP A 167 9.28 21.75 -24.53
C ASP A 167 10.00 20.71 -25.40
N GLU A 168 10.27 21.09 -26.65
CA GLU A 168 10.89 20.22 -27.65
C GLU A 168 12.31 19.80 -27.24
N ASP A 169 13.04 20.65 -26.52
CA ASP A 169 14.39 20.35 -26.05
C ASP A 169 14.38 19.24 -24.98
N GLU A 170 13.49 19.33 -23.99
CA GLU A 170 13.33 18.28 -22.97
C GLU A 170 12.81 16.96 -23.57
N GLN A 171 11.89 17.04 -24.53
CA GLN A 171 11.40 15.87 -25.26
C GLN A 171 12.54 15.20 -26.04
N ASN A 172 13.32 15.98 -26.79
CA ASN A 172 14.48 15.49 -27.53
C ASN A 172 15.52 14.86 -26.59
N GLU A 173 15.74 15.44 -25.41
CA GLU A 173 16.64 14.86 -24.42
C GLU A 173 16.12 13.52 -23.88
N LEU A 174 14.82 13.40 -23.61
CA LEU A 174 14.21 12.13 -23.21
C LEU A 174 14.35 11.06 -24.30
N VAL A 175 14.15 11.42 -25.58
CA VAL A 175 14.40 10.50 -26.70
C VAL A 175 15.85 10.04 -26.73
N LYS A 176 16.81 10.95 -26.55
CA LYS A 176 18.25 10.58 -26.49
C LYS A 176 18.53 9.62 -25.35
N ILE A 177 17.97 9.87 -24.17
CA ILE A 177 18.10 8.97 -23.01
C ILE A 177 17.53 7.60 -23.36
N LEU A 178 16.32 7.52 -23.91
CA LEU A 178 15.71 6.24 -24.26
C LEU A 178 16.48 5.48 -25.35
N THR A 179 17.03 6.20 -26.33
CA THR A 179 17.81 5.62 -27.43
C THR A 179 19.16 5.10 -26.95
N ALA A 180 19.80 5.80 -26.00
CA ALA A 180 21.15 5.50 -25.54
C ALA A 180 21.21 4.44 -24.42
N ARG A 181 20.07 4.04 -23.84
CA ARG A 181 20.02 3.14 -22.68
C ARG A 181 19.31 1.83 -22.98
N THR A 182 20.11 0.80 -23.17
CA THR A 182 19.64 -0.58 -23.37
C THR A 182 19.06 -1.21 -22.10
N GLU A 183 19.19 -0.59 -20.93
CA GLU A 183 18.75 -1.17 -19.65
C GLU A 183 17.62 -0.41 -18.94
N LEU A 184 17.23 0.75 -19.46
CA LEU A 184 16.18 1.59 -18.85
C LEU A 184 14.81 0.92 -19.03
N SER A 185 14.34 0.26 -17.98
CA SER A 185 13.10 -0.53 -17.99
C SER A 185 11.88 0.20 -17.43
N GLU A 186 12.08 1.26 -16.64
CA GLU A 186 11.00 1.99 -15.98
C GLU A 186 11.21 3.51 -16.06
N ILE A 187 10.14 4.25 -16.35
CA ILE A 187 10.13 5.71 -16.22
C ILE A 187 8.93 6.10 -15.34
N GLN A 188 9.16 6.98 -14.37
CA GLN A 188 8.09 7.65 -13.65
C GLN A 188 8.07 9.13 -14.07
N ILE A 189 6.89 9.67 -14.40
CA ILE A 189 6.71 11.07 -14.78
C ILE A 189 5.61 11.68 -13.93
N GLY A 190 5.96 12.71 -13.17
CA GLY A 190 5.00 13.61 -12.55
C GLY A 190 4.45 14.56 -13.60
N CYS A 191 3.14 14.59 -13.86
CA CYS A 191 2.55 15.51 -14.81
C CYS A 191 1.18 16.02 -14.36
N HIS A 192 0.72 17.11 -14.95
CA HIS A 192 -0.66 17.54 -14.77
C HIS A 192 -1.60 16.67 -15.62
N ILE A 193 -2.84 16.51 -15.16
CA ILE A 193 -3.90 15.74 -15.82
C ILE A 193 -4.03 16.04 -17.32
N ASP A 194 -3.93 17.31 -17.71
CA ASP A 194 -4.07 17.77 -19.09
C ASP A 194 -2.93 17.33 -20.02
N GLN A 195 -1.80 16.88 -19.46
CA GLN A 195 -0.62 16.46 -20.22
C GLN A 195 -0.47 14.94 -20.30
N VAL A 196 -1.29 14.17 -19.56
CA VAL A 196 -1.15 12.72 -19.44
C VAL A 196 -1.18 12.04 -20.82
N LEU A 197 -2.16 12.38 -21.66
CA LEU A 197 -2.29 11.80 -23.00
C LEU A 197 -1.10 12.14 -23.90
N THR A 198 -0.62 13.38 -23.84
CA THR A 198 0.56 13.81 -24.60
C THR A 198 1.80 13.03 -24.18
N VAL A 199 1.97 12.77 -22.87
CA VAL A 199 3.08 11.96 -22.34
C VAL A 199 2.96 10.51 -22.80
N ILE A 200 1.77 9.91 -22.74
CA ILE A 200 1.55 8.53 -23.19
C ILE A 200 1.86 8.41 -24.68
N ASP A 201 1.28 9.29 -25.52
CA ASP A 201 1.50 9.28 -26.96
C ASP A 201 2.97 9.48 -27.31
N PHE A 202 3.66 10.39 -26.60
CA PHE A 202 5.09 10.63 -26.78
C PHE A 202 5.93 9.38 -26.46
N ILE A 203 5.70 8.73 -25.32
CA ILE A 203 6.44 7.52 -24.91
C ILE A 203 6.13 6.34 -25.84
N GLU A 204 4.85 6.12 -26.20
CA GLU A 204 4.44 5.06 -27.13
C GLU A 204 5.08 5.24 -28.51
N ASN A 205 5.05 6.46 -29.05
CA ASN A 205 5.65 6.75 -30.36
C ASN A 205 7.16 6.57 -30.32
N THR A 206 7.83 7.06 -29.27
CA THR A 206 9.28 6.91 -29.10
C THR A 206 9.65 5.43 -29.00
N ARG A 207 8.91 4.65 -28.20
CA ARG A 207 9.11 3.19 -28.08
C ARG A 207 8.93 2.49 -29.42
N SER A 208 7.88 2.80 -30.17
CA SER A 208 7.61 2.19 -31.48
C SER A 208 8.73 2.48 -32.49
N GLN A 209 9.25 3.71 -32.49
CA GLN A 209 10.41 4.07 -33.30
C GLN A 209 11.67 3.30 -32.88
N LEU A 210 11.92 3.14 -31.58
CA LEU A 210 13.06 2.37 -31.07
C LEU A 210 12.96 0.89 -31.43
N VAL A 211 11.80 0.27 -31.28
CA VAL A 211 11.58 -1.12 -31.71
C VAL A 211 11.80 -1.25 -33.22
N PHE A 212 11.31 -0.31 -34.02
CA PHE A 212 11.54 -0.31 -35.47
C PHE A 212 13.03 -0.16 -35.84
N MET A 213 13.77 0.71 -35.15
CA MET A 213 15.17 1.01 -35.46
C MET A 213 16.16 -0.01 -34.89
N GLN A 214 15.93 -0.49 -33.67
CA GLN A 214 16.87 -1.34 -32.91
C GLN A 214 16.39 -2.78 -32.77
N GLY A 215 15.18 -3.10 -33.23
CA GLY A 215 14.54 -4.41 -33.09
C GLY A 215 13.98 -4.70 -31.70
N SER A 216 14.24 -3.85 -30.70
CA SER A 216 13.69 -3.99 -29.35
C SER A 216 13.70 -2.68 -28.57
N CYS A 217 12.86 -2.60 -27.54
CA CYS A 217 12.88 -1.54 -26.53
C CYS A 217 12.68 -2.14 -25.13
N VAL A 218 13.63 -1.89 -24.23
CA VAL A 218 13.65 -2.45 -22.87
C VAL A 218 12.70 -1.76 -21.91
N LEU A 219 12.20 -0.56 -22.26
CA LEU A 219 11.21 0.16 -21.46
C LEU A 219 9.94 -0.67 -21.26
N ALA A 220 9.79 -1.28 -20.10
CA ALA A 220 8.70 -2.19 -19.77
C ALA A 220 7.57 -1.51 -18.98
N ARG A 221 7.85 -0.36 -18.35
CA ARG A 221 6.89 0.30 -17.47
C ARG A 221 6.96 1.83 -17.53
N LEU A 222 5.80 2.47 -17.63
CA LEU A 222 5.62 3.91 -17.46
C LEU A 222 4.68 4.15 -16.28
N VAL A 223 5.12 4.95 -15.31
CA VAL A 223 4.32 5.37 -14.16
C VAL A 223 4.05 6.86 -14.30
N ILE A 224 2.77 7.27 -14.26
CA ILE A 224 2.38 8.67 -14.30
C ILE A 224 1.76 9.03 -12.96
N THR A 225 2.25 10.09 -12.34
CA THR A 225 1.75 10.60 -11.06
C THR A 225 1.41 12.08 -11.18
N ASP A 226 0.48 12.59 -10.39
CA ASP A 226 0.21 14.02 -10.38
C ASP A 226 1.37 14.82 -9.76
N SER A 227 1.85 15.81 -10.51
CA SER A 227 2.93 16.70 -10.04
C SER A 227 2.48 17.73 -8.99
N SER A 228 1.17 17.97 -8.84
CA SER A 228 0.62 19.07 -8.03
C SER A 228 0.45 18.74 -6.54
N ASN A 229 0.32 17.46 -6.16
CA ASN A 229 0.34 17.04 -4.74
C ASN A 229 0.44 15.50 -4.58
N PRO A 230 1.50 14.95 -3.96
CA PRO A 230 1.61 13.49 -3.75
C PRO A 230 0.68 12.95 -2.65
N SER A 231 0.04 13.82 -1.85
CA SER A 231 -0.62 13.41 -0.61
C SER A 231 -2.10 13.09 -0.69
N SER A 232 -2.83 13.43 -1.76
CA SER A 232 -4.21 12.92 -1.92
C SER A 232 -4.92 13.25 -3.23
N ASP A 233 -4.54 14.27 -4.02
CA ASP A 233 -5.49 14.91 -4.94
C ASP A 233 -5.17 14.76 -6.45
N GLY A 234 -4.68 13.61 -6.92
CA GLY A 234 -4.16 13.50 -8.29
C GLY A 234 -4.32 12.17 -9.03
N ILE A 235 -3.89 12.14 -10.31
CA ILE A 235 -3.82 10.93 -11.13
C ILE A 235 -2.65 10.05 -10.71
N SER A 236 -2.90 8.75 -10.57
CA SER A 236 -1.86 7.72 -10.59
C SER A 236 -2.20 6.69 -11.65
N MET A 237 -1.28 6.50 -12.60
CA MET A 237 -1.38 5.54 -13.68
C MET A 237 -0.11 4.70 -13.77
N THR A 238 -0.24 3.40 -14.04
CA THR A 238 0.89 2.55 -14.38
C THR A 238 0.57 1.78 -15.65
N ILE A 239 1.37 2.02 -16.69
CA ILE A 239 1.32 1.36 -17.99
C ILE A 239 2.43 0.33 -18.06
N SER A 240 2.10 -0.93 -18.31
CA SER A 240 3.09 -1.96 -18.65
C SER A 240 3.13 -2.18 -20.16
N PHE A 241 4.30 -2.51 -20.70
CA PHE A 241 4.50 -2.93 -22.10
C PHE A 241 4.98 -4.40 -22.06
N THR A 242 4.17 -5.35 -22.53
CA THR A 242 4.42 -6.79 -22.23
C THR A 242 5.44 -7.47 -23.14
N ASP A 243 5.79 -6.89 -24.29
CA ASP A 243 6.76 -7.50 -25.21
C ASP A 243 7.80 -6.47 -25.70
N PRO A 244 9.11 -6.63 -25.38
CA PRO A 244 10.17 -5.72 -25.81
C PRO A 244 10.42 -5.73 -27.32
N SER A 245 9.92 -6.72 -28.06
CA SER A 245 10.14 -6.93 -29.50
C SER A 245 8.92 -6.68 -30.37
N ASN A 246 7.74 -6.50 -29.77
CA ASN A 246 6.48 -6.36 -30.49
C ASN A 246 6.01 -4.90 -30.54
N ASN A 247 5.56 -4.48 -31.73
CA ASN A 247 4.88 -3.21 -31.96
C ASN A 247 3.42 -3.23 -31.46
N SER A 248 2.91 -4.40 -31.05
CA SER A 248 1.56 -4.49 -30.50
C SER A 248 1.50 -3.74 -29.17
N LYS A 249 0.54 -2.80 -29.09
CA LYS A 249 0.19 -2.05 -27.89
C LYS A 249 -0.36 -3.02 -26.84
N SER A 250 0.52 -3.73 -26.16
CA SER A 250 0.16 -4.46 -24.95
C SER A 250 0.25 -3.51 -23.77
N VAL A 251 -0.51 -2.43 -23.86
CA VAL A 251 -0.65 -1.46 -22.78
C VAL A 251 -1.48 -2.14 -21.71
N SER A 252 -1.01 -2.21 -20.47
CA SER A 252 -1.84 -2.58 -19.34
C SER A 252 -1.89 -1.42 -18.36
N ILE A 253 -3.07 -0.82 -18.17
CA ILE A 253 -3.26 0.21 -17.16
C ILE A 253 -3.63 -0.49 -15.85
N ASN A 254 -2.62 -0.63 -14.98
CA ASN A 254 -2.73 -1.44 -13.76
C ASN A 254 -3.51 -0.75 -12.63
N ILE A 255 -3.59 0.59 -12.63
CA ILE A 255 -4.42 1.42 -11.74
C ILE A 255 -4.66 2.73 -12.49
N LEU A 256 -5.90 3.20 -12.58
CA LEU A 256 -6.22 4.61 -12.85
C LEU A 256 -6.95 5.15 -11.62
N ARG A 257 -6.31 6.05 -10.87
CA ARG A 257 -6.96 6.77 -9.76
C ARG A 257 -7.25 8.20 -10.19
N ALA A 258 -8.51 8.61 -10.23
CA ALA A 258 -8.90 10.02 -10.34
C ALA A 258 -9.40 10.51 -8.98
N VAL A 259 -9.04 11.73 -8.56
CA VAL A 259 -9.43 12.28 -7.24
C VAL A 259 -10.45 13.44 -7.32
N ASN A 260 -10.90 13.79 -8.53
CA ASN A 260 -11.90 14.83 -8.76
C ASN A 260 -13.12 14.27 -9.50
N PRO A 261 -14.30 14.91 -9.37
CA PRO A 261 -15.45 14.58 -10.20
C PRO A 261 -15.05 14.60 -11.67
N LEU A 262 -15.26 13.48 -12.36
CA LEU A 262 -14.87 13.30 -13.74
C LEU A 262 -15.87 14.03 -14.63
N GLU A 263 -15.47 15.13 -15.25
CA GLU A 263 -16.28 15.75 -16.30
C GLU A 263 -16.08 15.01 -17.63
N ALA A 264 -17.08 15.04 -18.51
CA ALA A 264 -17.00 14.38 -19.82
C ALA A 264 -15.83 14.92 -20.68
N SER A 265 -15.44 16.17 -20.50
CA SER A 265 -14.29 16.81 -21.14
C SER A 265 -12.97 16.57 -20.42
N SER A 266 -12.95 15.78 -19.34
CA SER A 266 -11.72 15.55 -18.57
C SER A 266 -10.72 14.71 -19.37
N PRO A 267 -9.40 14.95 -19.23
CA PRO A 267 -8.38 14.10 -19.85
C PRO A 267 -8.48 12.62 -19.44
N VAL A 268 -9.00 12.34 -18.24
CA VAL A 268 -9.27 10.97 -17.77
C VAL A 268 -10.39 10.31 -18.56
N ALA A 269 -11.43 11.06 -18.95
CA ALA A 269 -12.48 10.54 -19.81
C ALA A 269 -11.93 10.06 -21.15
N GLU A 270 -11.05 10.86 -21.74
CA GLU A 270 -10.38 10.51 -23.00
C GLU A 270 -9.42 9.32 -22.84
N ILE A 271 -8.71 9.22 -21.71
CA ILE A 271 -7.90 8.02 -21.37
C ILE A 271 -8.78 6.77 -21.31
N ILE A 272 -9.91 6.82 -20.60
CA ILE A 272 -10.84 5.69 -20.49
C ILE A 272 -11.39 5.32 -21.86
N ARG A 273 -11.75 6.32 -22.68
CA ARG A 273 -12.23 6.10 -24.04
C ARG A 273 -11.19 5.43 -24.94
N ARG A 274 -9.92 5.85 -24.84
CA ARG A 274 -8.84 5.42 -25.76
C ARG A 274 -8.13 4.15 -25.31
N TYR A 275 -8.06 3.90 -24.00
CA TYR A 275 -7.32 2.78 -23.41
C TYR A 275 -8.20 1.89 -22.51
N GLY A 276 -9.52 2.06 -22.50
CA GLY A 276 -10.44 1.35 -21.61
C GLY A 276 -10.29 -0.18 -21.64
N HIS A 277 -10.13 -0.75 -22.84
CA HIS A 277 -9.91 -2.19 -23.05
C HIS A 277 -8.57 -2.69 -22.49
N PHE A 278 -7.65 -1.79 -22.13
CA PHE A 278 -6.37 -2.09 -21.47
C PHE A 278 -6.38 -1.82 -19.96
N ILE A 279 -7.46 -1.27 -19.40
CA ILE A 279 -7.54 -0.97 -17.97
C ILE A 279 -7.95 -2.23 -17.20
N HIS A 280 -7.03 -2.75 -16.40
CA HIS A 280 -7.32 -3.89 -15.51
C HIS A 280 -7.90 -3.45 -14.17
N LYS A 281 -7.56 -2.25 -13.70
CA LYS A 281 -8.08 -1.69 -12.45
C LYS A 281 -8.44 -0.22 -12.58
N LEU A 282 -9.71 0.08 -12.29
CA LEU A 282 -10.23 1.44 -12.29
C LEU A 282 -10.68 1.82 -10.86
N GLU A 283 -10.13 2.93 -10.34
CA GLU A 283 -10.48 3.50 -9.05
C GLU A 283 -10.86 4.99 -9.21
N THR A 284 -12.09 5.36 -8.85
CA THR A 284 -12.47 6.78 -8.81
C THR A 284 -12.71 7.20 -7.36
N THR A 285 -12.05 8.28 -6.94
CA THR A 285 -12.26 8.94 -5.65
C THR A 285 -12.56 10.43 -5.92
N PRO A 286 -13.40 11.14 -5.15
CA PRO A 286 -14.28 10.63 -4.11
C PRO A 286 -15.45 9.80 -4.65
N SER A 287 -15.93 10.01 -5.89
CA SER A 287 -17.14 9.34 -6.42
C SER A 287 -17.07 9.00 -7.91
N PHE A 288 -17.61 7.85 -8.29
CA PHE A 288 -17.92 7.53 -9.68
C PHE A 288 -19.17 8.34 -10.06
N ASN A 289 -19.14 9.13 -11.14
CA ASN A 289 -20.27 9.95 -11.55
C ASN A 289 -20.82 9.51 -12.91
N ASP A 290 -21.97 10.05 -13.25
CA ASP A 290 -22.73 9.76 -14.48
C ASP A 290 -21.91 9.92 -15.76
N HIS A 291 -20.96 10.86 -15.80
CA HIS A 291 -20.12 11.05 -16.98
C HIS A 291 -19.18 9.88 -17.23
N VAL A 292 -18.62 9.27 -16.16
CA VAL A 292 -17.79 8.07 -16.30
C VAL A 292 -18.60 6.91 -16.83
N THR A 293 -19.83 6.79 -16.36
CA THR A 293 -20.74 5.74 -16.76
C THR A 293 -21.07 5.79 -18.26
N VAL A 294 -21.42 6.96 -18.79
CA VAL A 294 -21.67 7.15 -20.24
C VAL A 294 -20.44 6.79 -21.09
N LEU A 295 -19.23 7.00 -20.58
CA LEU A 295 -18.00 6.64 -21.27
C LEU A 295 -17.77 5.12 -21.29
N LEU A 296 -18.23 4.40 -20.26
CA LEU A 296 -18.16 2.95 -20.21
C LEU A 296 -19.29 2.26 -20.97
N GLU A 297 -20.44 2.92 -21.20
CA GLU A 297 -21.53 2.36 -22.00
C GLU A 297 -21.25 2.33 -23.51
N ASN A 298 -20.35 3.20 -23.97
CA ASN A 298 -19.99 3.32 -25.38
C ASN A 298 -18.55 2.84 -25.61
N PRO A 299 -18.25 1.53 -25.42
CA PRO A 299 -16.96 1.01 -25.82
C PRO A 299 -16.76 1.23 -27.32
N ILE A 300 -15.50 1.32 -27.72
CA ILE A 300 -15.15 1.26 -29.13
C ILE A 300 -15.73 -0.07 -29.68
N PRO A 301 -16.46 -0.06 -30.81
CA PRO A 301 -17.01 -1.29 -31.38
C PRO A 301 -15.91 -2.36 -31.53
N ASP A 302 -16.20 -3.59 -31.11
CA ASP A 302 -15.32 -4.76 -31.15
C ASP A 302 -14.24 -4.88 -30.04
N GLU A 303 -14.21 -4.00 -29.03
CA GLU A 303 -13.28 -4.10 -27.90
C GLU A 303 -14.01 -4.17 -26.55
N ASP A 304 -14.13 -5.37 -25.97
CA ASP A 304 -14.67 -5.57 -24.63
C ASP A 304 -13.71 -5.01 -23.56
N PHE A 305 -14.26 -4.46 -22.46
CA PHE A 305 -13.45 -4.03 -21.33
C PHE A 305 -12.76 -5.22 -20.65
N SER A 306 -11.47 -5.09 -20.35
CA SER A 306 -10.67 -6.12 -19.67
C SER A 306 -10.53 -5.90 -18.15
N PHE A 307 -11.52 -5.24 -17.54
CA PHE A 307 -11.51 -4.95 -16.11
C PHE A 307 -11.40 -6.25 -15.29
N ARG A 308 -10.37 -6.31 -14.44
CA ARG A 308 -10.22 -7.36 -13.41
C ARG A 308 -10.66 -6.86 -12.04
N GLN A 309 -10.45 -5.57 -11.76
CA GLN A 309 -10.86 -4.93 -10.54
C GLN A 309 -11.58 -3.60 -10.80
N LEU A 310 -12.74 -3.42 -10.18
CA LEU A 310 -13.52 -2.19 -10.28
C LEU A 310 -13.88 -1.69 -8.88
N ARG A 311 -13.57 -0.43 -8.58
CA ARG A 311 -13.95 0.23 -7.33
C ARG A 311 -14.90 1.38 -7.60
N LEU A 312 -16.11 1.27 -7.08
CA LEU A 312 -17.21 2.20 -7.34
C LEU A 312 -17.65 2.86 -6.05
N ASN A 313 -17.99 4.16 -6.12
CA ASN A 313 -18.70 4.86 -5.07
C ASN A 313 -20.00 5.44 -5.63
N ALA A 314 -21.13 4.97 -5.11
CA ALA A 314 -22.47 5.24 -5.65
C ALA A 314 -23.05 6.62 -5.30
N LYS A 315 -22.34 7.41 -4.48
CA LYS A 315 -22.83 8.69 -3.96
C LYS A 315 -23.38 9.61 -5.06
N SER A 316 -22.65 9.74 -6.18
CA SER A 316 -22.95 10.70 -7.25
C SER A 316 -23.66 10.10 -8.47
N LEU A 317 -24.05 8.83 -8.44
CA LEU A 317 -24.71 8.18 -9.56
C LEU A 317 -26.20 8.47 -9.62
N THR A 318 -26.77 8.71 -10.79
CA THR A 318 -28.23 8.69 -11.00
C THR A 318 -28.75 7.29 -11.24
N ASP A 319 -30.06 7.11 -11.14
CA ASP A 319 -30.72 5.81 -11.33
C ASP A 319 -30.49 5.21 -12.73
N GLU A 320 -30.44 6.04 -13.77
CA GLU A 320 -30.12 5.63 -15.14
C GLU A 320 -28.67 5.14 -15.24
N ASN A 321 -27.73 5.84 -14.59
CA ASN A 321 -26.32 5.49 -14.60
C ASN A 321 -25.97 4.30 -13.69
N MET A 322 -26.87 3.93 -12.77
CA MET A 322 -26.74 2.66 -12.06
C MET A 322 -26.96 1.47 -13.00
N ASP A 323 -27.95 1.53 -13.89
CA ASP A 323 -28.23 0.45 -14.85
C ASP A 323 -27.09 0.27 -15.86
N ALA A 324 -26.55 1.39 -16.32
CA ALA A 324 -25.40 1.45 -17.18
C ALA A 324 -24.16 0.77 -16.57
N ILE A 325 -23.84 1.05 -15.30
CA ILE A 325 -22.76 0.37 -14.59
C ILE A 325 -23.06 -1.12 -14.44
N HIS A 326 -24.32 -1.50 -14.20
CA HIS A 326 -24.70 -2.91 -14.16
C HIS A 326 -24.44 -3.60 -15.49
N GLN A 327 -24.69 -2.93 -16.61
CA GLN A 327 -24.36 -3.43 -17.94
C GLN A 327 -22.86 -3.64 -18.08
N VAL A 328 -22.02 -2.67 -17.69
CA VAL A 328 -20.55 -2.78 -17.70
C VAL A 328 -20.04 -3.97 -16.88
N ILE A 329 -20.56 -4.17 -15.67
CA ILE A 329 -20.19 -5.30 -14.79
C ILE A 329 -20.58 -6.64 -15.41
N THR A 330 -21.73 -6.68 -16.08
CA THR A 330 -22.24 -7.89 -16.76
C THR A 330 -21.41 -8.21 -18.00
N GLN A 331 -21.01 -7.18 -18.75
CA GLN A 331 -20.18 -7.26 -19.96
C GLN A 331 -18.68 -7.44 -19.66
N SER A 332 -18.27 -7.43 -18.39
CA SER A 332 -16.88 -7.69 -17.99
C SER A 332 -16.72 -9.14 -17.52
N PRO A 333 -16.43 -10.10 -18.42
CA PRO A 333 -16.30 -11.52 -18.07
C PRO A 333 -15.09 -11.80 -17.18
N HIS A 334 -14.06 -10.96 -17.25
CA HIS A 334 -12.81 -11.09 -16.49
C HIS A 334 -12.81 -10.32 -15.16
N LEU A 335 -13.94 -9.75 -14.75
CA LEU A 335 -14.04 -9.01 -13.50
C LEU A 335 -13.96 -9.98 -12.31
N GLU A 336 -12.82 -9.97 -11.63
CA GLU A 336 -12.51 -10.81 -10.48
C GLU A 336 -12.87 -10.13 -9.16
N ARG A 337 -12.68 -8.81 -9.07
CA ARG A 337 -12.84 -8.03 -7.83
C ARG A 337 -13.73 -6.81 -8.05
N LEU A 338 -14.83 -6.74 -7.32
CA LEU A 338 -15.74 -5.62 -7.33
C LEU A 338 -15.86 -5.04 -5.90
N GLU A 339 -15.45 -3.79 -5.75
CA GLU A 339 -15.48 -3.03 -4.51
C GLU A 339 -16.56 -1.94 -4.58
N TRP A 340 -17.60 -2.06 -3.75
CA TRP A 340 -18.68 -1.09 -3.69
C TRP A 340 -18.62 -0.24 -2.43
N HIS A 341 -18.61 1.07 -2.63
CA HIS A 341 -18.70 2.10 -1.58
C HIS A 341 -20.07 2.74 -1.64
N PHE A 342 -20.82 2.63 -0.55
CA PHE A 342 -22.06 3.36 -0.36
C PHE A 342 -21.86 4.37 0.76
N ASP A 343 -21.76 5.65 0.39
CA ASP A 343 -21.73 6.75 1.34
C ASP A 343 -23.15 7.30 1.58
N GLU A 344 -23.33 7.96 2.72
CA GLU A 344 -24.57 8.68 3.06
C GLU A 344 -25.83 7.80 3.05
N LEU A 345 -25.72 6.53 3.45
CA LEU A 345 -26.84 5.56 3.54
C LEU A 345 -28.03 5.99 4.42
N HIS A 346 -27.89 7.07 5.18
CA HIS A 346 -29.00 7.70 5.91
C HIS A 346 -29.97 8.45 4.98
N GLN A 347 -29.61 8.67 3.72
CA GLN A 347 -30.50 9.20 2.68
C GLN A 347 -31.23 8.04 2.00
N ASP A 348 -32.57 8.10 1.96
CA ASP A 348 -33.40 7.07 1.31
C ASP A 348 -33.00 6.80 -0.14
N THR A 349 -32.50 7.81 -0.86
CA THR A 349 -32.02 7.69 -2.23
C THR A 349 -30.81 6.75 -2.33
N GLN A 350 -29.83 6.89 -1.42
CA GLN A 350 -28.64 6.02 -1.39
C GLN A 350 -28.99 4.61 -0.91
N LEU A 351 -29.92 4.48 0.03
CA LEU A 351 -30.43 3.18 0.46
C LEU A 351 -31.14 2.44 -0.69
N LYS A 352 -32.02 3.12 -1.44
CA LYS A 352 -32.67 2.53 -2.63
C LYS A 352 -31.65 2.12 -3.70
N LYS A 353 -30.60 2.91 -3.93
CA LYS A 353 -29.52 2.54 -4.85
C LYS A 353 -28.81 1.28 -4.41
N LEU A 354 -28.44 1.17 -3.13
CA LEU A 354 -27.88 -0.06 -2.57
C LEU A 354 -28.80 -1.24 -2.82
N GLU A 355 -30.09 -1.07 -2.55
CA GLU A 355 -31.08 -2.13 -2.69
C GLU A 355 -31.17 -2.63 -4.14
N ARG A 356 -31.22 -1.69 -5.09
CA ARG A 356 -31.22 -1.95 -6.52
C ARG A 356 -29.92 -2.60 -6.99
N THR A 357 -28.76 -2.12 -6.53
CA THR A 357 -27.43 -2.62 -6.91
C THR A 357 -27.26 -4.08 -6.51
N LEU A 358 -27.72 -4.41 -5.31
CA LEU A 358 -27.64 -5.75 -4.77
C LEU A 358 -28.75 -6.66 -5.33
N GLY A 359 -29.54 -6.21 -6.31
CA GLY A 359 -30.49 -7.04 -7.06
C GLY A 359 -31.66 -7.54 -6.23
N LEU A 360 -32.28 -6.66 -5.44
CA LEU A 360 -33.44 -7.01 -4.63
C LEU A 360 -34.75 -7.08 -5.42
N ASP A 361 -34.80 -6.52 -6.62
CA ASP A 361 -36.04 -6.46 -7.38
C ASP A 361 -36.23 -7.66 -8.33
N HIS A 362 -35.19 -8.37 -8.77
CA HIS A 362 -35.31 -9.41 -9.81
C HIS A 362 -34.50 -10.69 -9.49
N HIS A 363 -35.19 -11.84 -9.43
CA HIS A 363 -34.64 -13.20 -9.20
C HIS A 363 -33.59 -13.68 -10.23
N ARG A 364 -33.21 -12.87 -11.23
CA ARG A 364 -32.24 -13.24 -12.29
C ARG A 364 -30.82 -12.69 -12.07
N GLU A 365 -30.53 -12.05 -10.93
CA GLU A 365 -29.30 -11.27 -10.73
C GLU A 365 -28.24 -11.87 -9.78
N ASN A 366 -28.35 -13.16 -9.42
CA ASN A 366 -27.40 -13.83 -8.50
C ASN A 366 -25.92 -13.71 -8.93
N HIS A 367 -25.65 -13.74 -10.24
CA HIS A 367 -24.30 -13.63 -10.80
C HIS A 367 -23.56 -12.32 -10.46
N ARG A 368 -24.28 -11.26 -10.03
CA ARG A 368 -23.67 -9.98 -9.64
C ARG A 368 -23.06 -10.07 -8.25
N ARG A 369 -23.80 -10.65 -7.31
CA ARG A 369 -23.37 -10.78 -5.90
C ARG A 369 -22.17 -11.70 -5.77
N GLU A 370 -22.09 -12.71 -6.63
CA GLU A 370 -20.96 -13.62 -6.77
C GLU A 370 -19.65 -12.92 -7.19
N LYS A 371 -19.68 -11.67 -7.70
CA LYS A 371 -18.48 -10.91 -8.08
C LYS A 371 -18.05 -9.88 -7.02
N ILE A 372 -18.87 -9.61 -6.01
CA ILE A 372 -18.56 -8.60 -4.99
C ILE A 372 -17.48 -9.14 -4.04
N SER A 373 -16.27 -8.56 -4.15
CA SER A 373 -15.12 -8.93 -3.33
C SER A 373 -14.95 -8.00 -2.12
N ALA A 374 -15.47 -6.77 -2.19
CA ALA A 374 -15.39 -5.82 -1.09
C ALA A 374 -16.65 -4.97 -0.96
N LEU A 375 -17.14 -4.82 0.27
CA LEU A 375 -18.35 -4.04 0.57
C LEU A 375 -18.05 -3.02 1.67
N VAL A 376 -18.19 -1.74 1.32
CA VAL A 376 -17.95 -0.60 2.22
C VAL A 376 -19.24 0.18 2.41
N LEU A 377 -19.77 0.14 3.63
CA LEU A 377 -21.03 0.77 4.00
C LEU A 377 -20.75 1.96 4.93
N ARG A 378 -21.05 3.19 4.47
CA ARG A 378 -20.91 4.41 5.26
C ARG A 378 -22.24 5.15 5.40
N GLY A 379 -22.61 5.47 6.64
CA GLY A 379 -23.86 6.18 6.91
C GLY A 379 -23.93 6.71 8.35
N ASN A 380 -24.98 7.47 8.63
CA ASN A 380 -25.36 7.88 9.98
C ASN A 380 -26.44 6.89 10.48
N LEU A 381 -26.37 6.40 11.71
CA LEU A 381 -27.34 5.39 12.21
C LEU A 381 -28.68 5.97 12.69
N GLY A 382 -28.84 7.28 12.69
CA GLY A 382 -30.15 7.95 12.75
C GLY A 382 -31.07 7.52 11.60
N GLY A 383 -30.54 7.00 10.49
CA GLY A 383 -31.29 6.28 9.48
C GLY A 383 -31.36 4.78 9.79
N THR A 384 -32.54 4.16 9.68
CA THR A 384 -32.77 2.71 9.90
C THR A 384 -32.09 1.80 8.88
N TRP A 385 -31.20 2.33 8.03
CA TRP A 385 -30.62 1.65 6.88
C TRP A 385 -29.92 0.33 7.23
N ILE A 386 -29.20 0.27 8.36
CA ILE A 386 -28.49 -0.97 8.74
C ILE A 386 -29.48 -2.11 9.05
N LEU A 387 -30.65 -1.79 9.62
CA LEU A 387 -31.69 -2.77 9.88
C LEU A 387 -32.35 -3.20 8.57
N THR A 388 -32.60 -2.26 7.65
CA THR A 388 -33.12 -2.56 6.32
C THR A 388 -32.18 -3.49 5.54
N ILE A 389 -30.86 -3.24 5.59
CA ILE A 389 -29.86 -4.13 4.99
C ILE A 389 -29.86 -5.49 5.71
N ALA A 390 -29.87 -5.52 7.04
CA ALA A 390 -29.86 -6.75 7.81
C ALA A 390 -31.06 -7.65 7.55
N GLU A 391 -32.24 -7.08 7.31
CA GLU A 391 -33.45 -7.82 6.94
C GLU A 391 -33.34 -8.43 5.54
N LYS A 392 -32.67 -7.75 4.61
CA LYS A 392 -32.56 -8.16 3.22
C LYS A 392 -31.38 -9.10 2.94
N PHE A 393 -30.28 -8.92 3.68
CA PHE A 393 -29.05 -9.70 3.58
C PHE A 393 -28.66 -10.23 4.96
N PRO A 394 -29.39 -11.22 5.49
CA PRO A 394 -29.22 -11.63 6.89
C PRO A 394 -27.88 -12.30 7.16
N THR A 395 -27.24 -12.87 6.15
CA THR A 395 -25.99 -13.63 6.27
C THR A 395 -25.04 -13.34 5.10
N ARG A 396 -23.77 -13.72 5.30
CA ARG A 396 -22.71 -13.62 4.30
C ARG A 396 -22.92 -14.51 3.07
N ASP A 397 -23.84 -15.48 3.11
CA ASP A 397 -24.20 -16.36 1.99
C ASP A 397 -24.62 -15.58 0.75
N SER A 398 -25.13 -14.36 0.95
CA SER A 398 -25.46 -13.45 -0.14
C SER A 398 -24.22 -12.90 -0.87
N PHE A 399 -23.00 -13.11 -0.38
CA PHE A 399 -21.74 -12.58 -0.90
C PHE A 399 -20.61 -13.64 -0.81
N PRO A 400 -20.67 -14.73 -1.59
CA PRO A 400 -19.75 -15.86 -1.45
C PRO A 400 -18.28 -15.53 -1.74
N LYS A 401 -17.99 -14.48 -2.52
CA LYS A 401 -16.62 -14.00 -2.81
C LYS A 401 -16.16 -12.80 -1.98
N LEU A 402 -16.91 -12.43 -0.93
CA LEU A 402 -16.55 -11.28 -0.10
C LEU A 402 -15.23 -11.52 0.63
N GLU A 403 -14.20 -10.72 0.34
CA GLU A 403 -12.87 -10.72 0.96
C GLU A 403 -12.75 -9.59 2.00
N SER A 404 -13.36 -8.42 1.75
CA SER A 404 -13.30 -7.25 2.64
C SER A 404 -14.69 -6.75 3.02
N PHE A 405 -14.93 -6.58 4.32
CA PHE A 405 -16.19 -6.08 4.85
C PHE A 405 -15.97 -4.88 5.79
N ARG A 406 -16.53 -3.73 5.44
CA ARG A 406 -16.30 -2.48 6.17
C ARG A 406 -17.60 -1.75 6.49
N ILE A 407 -17.78 -1.38 7.74
CA ILE A 407 -18.85 -0.50 8.23
C ILE A 407 -18.21 0.74 8.86
N ILE A 408 -18.64 1.91 8.39
CA ILE A 408 -18.15 3.20 8.89
C ILE A 408 -19.35 4.07 9.27
N CYS A 409 -19.55 4.30 10.56
CA CYS A 409 -20.64 5.18 11.02
C CYS A 409 -20.13 6.62 11.22
N THR A 410 -20.90 7.65 10.87
CA THR A 410 -20.43 9.04 11.03
C THR A 410 -20.69 9.63 12.42
N ASP A 411 -21.62 9.06 13.18
CA ASP A 411 -22.19 9.61 14.42
C ASP A 411 -21.86 8.81 15.70
N LYS A 412 -20.88 7.89 15.63
CA LYS A 412 -20.44 6.99 16.72
C LYS A 412 -21.57 6.30 17.52
N PRO A 413 -22.50 5.59 16.87
CA PRO A 413 -23.74 5.18 17.51
C PRO A 413 -23.54 3.86 18.25
N THR A 414 -24.37 3.62 19.28
CA THR A 414 -24.39 2.32 19.93
C THR A 414 -25.35 1.38 19.20
N LEU A 415 -24.78 0.48 18.39
CA LEU A 415 -25.50 -0.63 17.78
C LEU A 415 -25.89 -1.67 18.84
N ARG A 416 -27.12 -2.18 18.75
CA ARG A 416 -27.69 -3.13 19.73
C ARG A 416 -28.48 -4.22 19.04
N GLY A 417 -28.53 -5.40 19.67
CA GLY A 417 -29.45 -6.47 19.30
C GLY A 417 -29.28 -6.91 17.84
N ARG A 418 -30.33 -6.72 17.01
CA ARG A 418 -30.36 -7.20 15.62
C ARG A 418 -29.18 -6.73 14.78
N CYS A 419 -28.73 -5.48 14.91
CA CYS A 419 -27.59 -4.98 14.12
C CYS A 419 -26.29 -5.71 14.48
N ALA A 420 -26.05 -5.96 15.77
CA ALA A 420 -24.87 -6.68 16.22
C ALA A 420 -24.90 -8.15 15.79
N SER A 421 -26.07 -8.80 15.88
CA SER A 421 -26.28 -10.16 15.39
C SER A 421 -26.05 -10.27 13.88
N TRP A 422 -26.48 -9.27 13.11
CA TRP A 422 -26.22 -9.21 11.68
C TRP A 422 -24.73 -9.04 11.38
N ILE A 423 -24.03 -8.13 12.06
CA ILE A 423 -22.56 -8.00 11.92
C ILE A 423 -21.88 -9.33 12.21
N ALA A 424 -22.27 -10.02 13.29
CA ALA A 424 -21.76 -11.33 13.65
C ALA A 424 -21.98 -12.37 12.52
N ALA A 425 -23.15 -12.38 11.91
CA ALA A 425 -23.46 -13.26 10.76
C ALA A 425 -22.69 -12.88 9.48
N MET A 426 -22.35 -11.60 9.29
CA MET A 426 -21.54 -11.14 8.16
C MET A 426 -20.06 -11.46 8.32
N VAL A 427 -19.53 -11.48 9.55
CA VAL A 427 -18.11 -11.81 9.81
C VAL A 427 -17.88 -13.30 10.09
N SER A 428 -18.96 -14.10 10.13
CA SER A 428 -18.86 -15.52 10.47
C SER A 428 -18.06 -16.32 9.45
N ALA A 429 -17.23 -17.24 9.96
CA ALA A 429 -16.60 -18.27 9.14
C ALA A 429 -17.68 -19.23 8.58
N PRO A 430 -17.47 -19.78 7.37
CA PRO A 430 -18.41 -20.76 6.82
C PRO A 430 -18.51 -21.98 7.73
N PRO A 431 -19.71 -22.60 7.86
CA PRO A 431 -19.87 -23.83 8.62
C PRO A 431 -18.97 -24.90 8.01
N ARG A 432 -18.01 -25.39 8.80
CA ARG A 432 -17.20 -26.55 8.41
C ARG A 432 -18.16 -27.73 8.29
N HIS A 433 -18.47 -28.15 7.07
CA HIS A 433 -19.10 -29.44 6.85
C HIS A 433 -18.17 -30.50 7.44
N ALA A 434 -18.55 -31.05 8.59
CA ALA A 434 -17.89 -32.21 9.15
C ALA A 434 -17.96 -33.30 8.07
N ALA A 435 -16.80 -33.81 7.65
CA ALA A 435 -16.73 -34.94 6.74
C ALA A 435 -17.69 -36.03 7.26
N PRO A 436 -18.54 -36.64 6.39
CA PRO A 436 -19.47 -37.64 6.85
C PRO A 436 -18.66 -38.78 7.47
N LEU A 437 -18.82 -38.93 8.79
CA LEU A 437 -18.32 -40.08 9.52
C LEU A 437 -18.88 -41.32 8.81
N SER A 438 -17.98 -42.08 8.21
CA SER A 438 -18.29 -43.30 7.49
C SER A 438 -18.80 -44.32 8.50
N SER A 439 -20.10 -44.31 8.77
CA SER A 439 -20.75 -45.36 9.55
C SER A 439 -20.85 -46.60 8.67
N SER A 440 -19.90 -47.51 8.88
CA SER A 440 -19.95 -48.89 8.42
C SER A 440 -21.08 -49.65 9.12
N SER A 441 -22.12 -50.05 8.37
CA SER A 441 -22.82 -51.34 8.57
C SER A 441 -23.93 -51.61 7.53
N SER A 442 -23.67 -52.66 6.73
CA SER A 442 -24.57 -53.73 6.23
C SER A 442 -25.75 -53.46 5.27
N SER A 443 -25.52 -53.84 4.00
CA SER A 443 -26.27 -54.80 3.13
C SER A 443 -27.80 -54.75 2.97
N HIS A 444 -28.29 -54.42 1.76
CA HIS A 444 -28.77 -55.38 0.75
C HIS A 444 -29.25 -54.66 -0.53
N ALA A 445 -29.15 -55.36 -1.66
CA ALA A 445 -29.23 -54.88 -3.04
C ALA A 445 -30.64 -54.52 -3.53
N THR A 446 -30.73 -53.54 -4.45
CA THR A 446 -31.22 -53.76 -5.83
C THR A 446 -30.96 -52.53 -6.71
N SER A 447 -30.63 -52.81 -7.95
CA SER A 447 -30.12 -51.93 -9.01
C SER A 447 -31.22 -51.18 -9.76
N GLU A 448 -31.08 -49.85 -9.88
CA GLU A 448 -31.48 -49.09 -11.08
C GLU A 448 -30.43 -48.00 -11.36
N PRO A 449 -30.03 -47.77 -12.63
CA PRO A 449 -29.07 -46.75 -13.00
C PRO A 449 -29.81 -45.47 -13.43
N PHE A 450 -29.86 -44.44 -12.59
CA PHE A 450 -30.32 -43.12 -12.99
C PHE A 450 -29.50 -42.01 -12.32
N SER A 451 -29.02 -41.10 -13.19
CA SER A 451 -28.35 -39.82 -12.95
C SER A 451 -27.00 -39.84 -12.22
N MET A 452 -25.93 -40.01 -13.01
CA MET A 452 -24.81 -39.08 -12.93
C MET A 452 -25.34 -37.71 -13.37
N ASP A 453 -25.56 -36.81 -12.44
CA ASP A 453 -25.54 -35.34 -12.60
C ASP A 453 -26.16 -34.70 -11.35
N ALA A 454 -25.37 -34.72 -10.27
CA ALA A 454 -25.54 -33.84 -9.10
C ALA A 454 -24.22 -33.80 -8.31
N GLN A 455 -23.10 -33.58 -9.01
CA GLN A 455 -21.98 -32.86 -8.41
C GLN A 455 -22.31 -31.37 -8.56
N GLU A 456 -23.36 -30.94 -7.86
CA GLU A 456 -23.66 -29.52 -7.72
C GLU A 456 -22.47 -28.87 -7.04
N GLN A 457 -21.94 -27.88 -7.76
CA GLN A 457 -20.85 -27.00 -7.41
C GLN A 457 -21.04 -26.56 -5.96
N SER A 458 -20.21 -27.09 -5.06
CA SER A 458 -19.98 -26.44 -3.76
C SER A 458 -19.35 -25.09 -4.12
N GLU A 459 -20.15 -24.04 -4.22
CA GLU A 459 -19.69 -22.67 -4.35
C GLU A 459 -18.66 -22.44 -3.25
N THR A 460 -17.39 -22.33 -3.64
CA THR A 460 -16.29 -22.17 -2.70
C THR A 460 -16.36 -20.76 -2.14
N TRP A 461 -16.84 -20.64 -0.91
CA TRP A 461 -16.79 -19.39 -0.18
C TRP A 461 -15.34 -18.92 -0.04
N THR A 462 -15.11 -17.66 -0.34
CA THR A 462 -13.82 -17.02 -0.07
C THR A 462 -13.78 -16.61 1.40
N PRO A 463 -12.71 -16.85 2.17
CA PRO A 463 -12.61 -16.35 3.56
C PRO A 463 -12.36 -14.83 3.61
N LEU A 464 -12.78 -14.15 4.70
CA LEU A 464 -12.53 -12.71 4.86
C LEU A 464 -11.04 -12.47 5.15
N GLN A 465 -10.47 -11.49 4.45
CA GLN A 465 -9.12 -10.97 4.63
C GLN A 465 -9.13 -9.67 5.43
N GLU A 466 -10.19 -8.86 5.32
CA GLU A 466 -10.31 -7.58 6.02
C GLU A 466 -11.68 -7.42 6.67
N ILE A 467 -11.68 -7.02 7.94
CA ILE A 467 -12.88 -6.56 8.65
C ILE A 467 -12.58 -5.18 9.26
N ALA A 468 -13.39 -4.17 8.94
CA ALA A 468 -13.29 -2.85 9.55
C ALA A 468 -14.64 -2.39 10.11
N LEU A 469 -14.70 -2.19 11.43
CA LEU A 469 -15.84 -1.60 12.13
C LEU A 469 -15.39 -0.26 12.73
N GLU A 470 -15.53 0.81 11.95
CA GLU A 470 -15.02 2.13 12.30
C GLU A 470 -16.15 3.02 12.84
N ASN A 471 -15.87 3.75 13.92
CA ASN A 471 -16.86 4.61 14.58
C ASN A 471 -18.13 3.85 15.02
N VAL A 472 -18.00 2.57 15.35
CA VAL A 472 -19.10 1.72 15.83
C VAL A 472 -18.99 1.54 17.33
N CYS A 473 -20.06 1.79 18.09
CA CYS A 473 -20.13 1.38 19.49
C CYS A 473 -21.05 0.15 19.63
N LEU A 474 -20.66 -0.84 20.44
CA LEU A 474 -21.49 -2.02 20.74
C LEU A 474 -21.60 -2.20 22.26
N GLU A 475 -22.70 -2.81 22.72
CA GLU A 475 -22.76 -3.27 24.11
C GLU A 475 -21.72 -4.37 24.36
N PRO A 476 -21.22 -4.55 25.60
CA PRO A 476 -20.19 -5.55 25.89
C PRO A 476 -20.56 -6.99 25.46
N LYS A 477 -21.83 -7.38 25.61
CA LYS A 477 -22.34 -8.69 25.17
C LYS A 477 -22.31 -8.84 23.64
N ASP A 478 -22.58 -7.75 22.93
CA ASP A 478 -22.69 -7.69 21.47
C ASP A 478 -21.29 -7.73 20.85
N TRP A 479 -20.32 -7.04 21.47
CA TRP A 479 -18.90 -7.19 21.16
C TRP A 479 -18.45 -8.65 21.29
N GLY A 480 -18.82 -9.31 22.38
CA GLY A 480 -18.52 -10.72 22.59
C GLY A 480 -19.04 -11.59 21.45
N ALA A 481 -20.30 -11.40 21.04
CA ALA A 481 -20.90 -12.14 19.94
C ALA A 481 -20.16 -11.89 18.61
N VAL A 482 -19.89 -10.63 18.25
CA VAL A 482 -19.16 -10.29 17.02
C VAL A 482 -17.77 -10.92 17.02
N ILE A 483 -17.00 -10.74 18.10
CA ILE A 483 -15.63 -11.27 18.21
C ILE A 483 -15.61 -12.80 18.06
N MET A 484 -16.56 -13.49 18.71
CA MET A 484 -16.68 -14.95 18.68
C MET A 484 -17.15 -15.51 17.34
N SER A 485 -17.62 -14.65 16.44
CA SER A 485 -17.99 -15.06 15.08
C SER A 485 -16.85 -14.88 14.09
N ILE A 486 -15.84 -14.05 14.36
CA ILE A 486 -14.77 -13.74 13.42
C ILE A 486 -14.03 -15.00 12.97
N GLY A 487 -14.02 -15.25 11.65
CA GLY A 487 -13.19 -16.28 11.03
C GLY A 487 -11.74 -15.83 10.84
N PHE A 488 -10.79 -16.47 11.51
CA PHE A 488 -9.35 -16.13 11.43
C PHE A 488 -8.56 -16.91 10.37
N SER A 489 -9.21 -17.70 9.51
CA SER A 489 -8.49 -18.60 8.58
C SER A 489 -7.71 -17.87 7.49
N ALA A 490 -8.14 -16.66 7.10
CA ALA A 490 -7.45 -15.84 6.10
C ALA A 490 -7.44 -14.35 6.48
N LEU A 491 -7.82 -14.01 7.71
CA LEU A 491 -7.97 -12.62 8.15
C LEU A 491 -6.59 -11.98 8.35
N GLU A 492 -6.25 -11.00 7.51
CA GLU A 492 -5.00 -10.25 7.53
C GLU A 492 -5.13 -8.93 8.30
N THR A 493 -6.29 -8.26 8.18
CA THR A 493 -6.53 -6.95 8.78
C THR A 493 -7.83 -6.91 9.58
N LEU A 494 -7.72 -6.45 10.82
CA LEU A 494 -8.87 -6.19 11.70
C LEU A 494 -8.81 -4.75 12.21
N SER A 495 -9.89 -3.97 12.01
CA SER A 495 -9.96 -2.58 12.43
C SER A 495 -11.19 -2.30 13.28
N PHE A 496 -10.95 -1.69 14.45
CA PHE A 496 -11.98 -1.22 15.38
C PHE A 496 -11.76 0.26 15.72
N ASN A 497 -11.22 1.04 14.78
CA ASN A 497 -10.90 2.45 15.04
C ASN A 497 -12.13 3.25 15.47
N ASP A 498 -11.91 4.23 16.34
CA ASP A 498 -12.91 5.18 16.81
C ASP A 498 -14.15 4.53 17.49
N SER A 499 -14.03 3.28 17.95
CA SER A 499 -15.07 2.50 18.62
C SER A 499 -14.97 2.56 20.15
N ASN A 500 -15.93 1.93 20.85
CA ASN A 500 -15.83 1.68 22.29
C ASN A 500 -15.09 0.36 22.64
N PHE A 501 -14.23 -0.14 21.75
CA PHE A 501 -13.42 -1.35 21.98
C PHE A 501 -12.44 -1.15 23.15
N GLY A 502 -12.53 -2.02 24.16
CA GLY A 502 -11.79 -1.90 25.41
C GLY A 502 -11.05 -3.17 25.82
N LEU A 503 -10.61 -3.19 27.08
CA LEU A 503 -9.75 -4.24 27.63
C LEU A 503 -10.40 -5.63 27.60
N GLU A 504 -11.69 -5.71 27.97
CA GLU A 504 -12.45 -6.97 27.96
C GLU A 504 -12.63 -7.50 26.54
N GLN A 505 -12.77 -6.63 25.55
CA GLN A 505 -12.87 -7.00 24.14
C GLN A 505 -11.53 -7.51 23.61
N LEU A 506 -10.41 -6.86 23.96
CA LEU A 506 -9.08 -7.36 23.61
C LEU A 506 -8.82 -8.75 24.21
N LYS A 507 -9.23 -8.96 25.47
CA LYS A 507 -9.14 -10.26 26.14
C LYS A 507 -10.00 -11.31 25.43
N ALA A 508 -11.25 -10.99 25.09
CA ALA A 508 -12.12 -11.89 24.34
C ALA A 508 -11.51 -12.25 22.98
N LEU A 509 -10.98 -11.26 22.26
CA LEU A 509 -10.31 -11.45 20.97
C LEU A 509 -9.10 -12.38 21.10
N ALA A 510 -8.19 -12.10 22.04
CA ALA A 510 -7.03 -12.95 22.30
C ALA A 510 -7.48 -14.38 22.66
N SER A 511 -8.53 -14.56 23.46
CA SER A 511 -9.02 -15.89 23.81
C SER A 511 -9.56 -16.68 22.62
N HIS A 512 -10.17 -16.00 21.64
CA HIS A 512 -10.84 -16.63 20.50
C HIS A 512 -9.93 -16.94 19.32
N ILE A 513 -8.79 -16.27 19.19
CA ILE A 513 -7.78 -16.61 18.17
C ILE A 513 -7.31 -18.06 18.42
N PRO A 514 -7.41 -18.95 17.41
CA PRO A 514 -6.99 -20.33 17.55
C PRO A 514 -5.50 -20.38 17.91
N GLY A 515 -5.16 -21.12 18.97
CA GLY A 515 -3.77 -21.26 19.39
C GLY A 515 -2.94 -22.02 18.35
N SER A 516 -1.63 -21.75 18.33
CA SER A 516 -0.62 -22.33 17.43
C SER A 516 -0.38 -23.84 17.57
N HIS A 517 -1.32 -24.59 18.14
CA HIS A 517 -1.17 -26.03 18.40
C HIS A 517 -1.27 -26.90 17.13
N ASN A 518 -1.70 -26.32 16.00
CA ASN A 518 -1.60 -26.93 14.68
C ASN A 518 -0.73 -25.97 13.84
N ASP A 519 0.21 -26.50 13.05
CA ASP A 519 1.26 -25.80 12.27
C ASP A 519 0.82 -24.67 11.30
N SER A 520 -0.42 -24.19 11.35
CA SER A 520 -0.91 -23.03 10.62
C SER A 520 -0.93 -21.81 11.55
N GLU A 521 0.05 -20.92 11.38
CA GLU A 521 0.02 -19.59 11.99
C GLU A 521 -1.22 -18.82 11.52
N VAL A 522 -1.79 -17.99 12.40
CA VAL A 522 -2.91 -17.10 12.05
C VAL A 522 -2.36 -15.97 11.18
N PRO A 523 -2.92 -15.71 9.97
CA PRO A 523 -2.37 -14.76 9.00
C PRO A 523 -2.61 -13.28 9.38
N LEU A 524 -3.14 -13.00 10.57
CA LEU A 524 -3.44 -11.65 11.02
C LEU A 524 -2.15 -10.82 11.09
N GLU A 525 -2.03 -9.81 10.24
CA GLU A 525 -0.88 -8.92 10.15
C GLU A 525 -1.10 -7.62 10.91
N THR A 526 -2.34 -7.12 10.98
CA THR A 526 -2.61 -5.81 11.60
C THR A 526 -3.91 -5.78 12.38
N LEU A 527 -3.84 -5.21 13.59
CA LEU A 527 -4.98 -4.83 14.42
C LEU A 527 -4.98 -3.31 14.62
N HIS A 528 -5.98 -2.61 14.09
CA HIS A 528 -6.14 -1.17 14.25
C HIS A 528 -7.12 -0.85 15.39
N VAL A 529 -6.65 -0.14 16.42
CA VAL A 529 -7.44 0.25 17.60
C VAL A 529 -7.24 1.71 17.98
N GLU A 530 -7.05 2.56 16.97
CA GLU A 530 -6.88 4.01 17.16
C GLU A 530 -8.15 4.63 17.78
N ARG A 531 -7.97 5.55 18.74
CA ARG A 531 -9.08 6.30 19.36
C ARG A 531 -10.17 5.42 20.00
N THR A 532 -9.77 4.27 20.54
CA THR A 532 -10.64 3.33 21.29
C THR A 532 -10.52 3.51 22.80
N GLU A 533 -11.36 2.80 23.58
CA GLU A 533 -11.26 2.79 25.06
C GLU A 533 -9.95 2.18 25.56
N LEU A 534 -9.25 1.36 24.76
CA LEU A 534 -7.89 0.89 25.07
C LEU A 534 -6.90 2.04 25.29
N THR A 535 -7.09 3.17 24.60
CA THR A 535 -6.23 4.35 24.74
C THR A 535 -6.43 5.10 26.07
N LYS A 536 -7.48 4.74 26.83
CA LYS A 536 -7.85 5.35 28.11
C LYS A 536 -7.53 4.47 29.33
N VAL A 537 -6.95 3.28 29.13
CA VAL A 537 -6.65 2.35 30.23
C VAL A 537 -5.53 2.88 31.12
N GLU A 538 -5.84 3.18 32.38
CA GLU A 538 -4.86 3.67 33.37
C GLU A 538 -3.87 2.58 33.83
N LYS A 539 -4.35 1.33 33.95
CA LYS A 539 -3.56 0.18 34.41
C LYS A 539 -2.81 -0.48 33.24
N VAL A 540 -1.78 0.20 32.76
CA VAL A 540 -1.00 -0.16 31.57
C VAL A 540 -0.39 -1.57 31.64
N HIS A 541 -0.02 -2.05 32.83
CA HIS A 541 0.51 -3.42 33.00
C HIS A 541 -0.53 -4.51 32.68
N ILE A 542 -1.82 -4.27 32.93
CA ILE A 542 -2.89 -5.21 32.61
C ILE A 542 -3.14 -5.23 31.10
N LEU A 543 -3.16 -4.03 30.47
CA LEU A 543 -3.25 -3.90 29.01
C LEU A 543 -2.14 -4.70 28.32
N TRP A 544 -0.88 -4.55 28.75
CA TRP A 544 0.23 -5.30 28.18
C TRP A 544 0.18 -6.80 28.43
N GLY A 545 -0.46 -7.25 29.51
CA GLY A 545 -0.72 -8.67 29.73
C GLY A 545 -1.56 -9.27 28.61
N HIS A 546 -2.66 -8.61 28.24
CA HIS A 546 -3.53 -9.06 27.16
C HIS A 546 -2.95 -8.81 25.76
N VAL A 547 -2.19 -7.74 25.56
CA VAL A 547 -1.44 -7.53 24.29
C VAL A 547 -0.46 -8.68 24.07
N ARG A 548 0.28 -9.11 25.10
CA ARG A 548 1.18 -10.26 24.98
C ARG A 548 0.43 -11.55 24.68
N GLU A 549 -0.71 -11.77 25.34
CA GLU A 549 -1.55 -12.95 25.08
C GLU A 549 -2.04 -12.98 23.62
N PHE A 550 -2.40 -11.81 23.08
CA PHE A 550 -2.74 -11.64 21.67
C PHE A 550 -1.54 -11.91 20.75
N GLU A 551 -0.38 -11.28 21.00
CA GLU A 551 0.86 -11.45 20.22
C GLU A 551 1.36 -12.91 20.22
N ILE A 552 1.15 -13.66 21.30
CA ILE A 552 1.50 -15.09 21.36
C ILE A 552 0.64 -15.90 20.38
N LYS A 553 -0.63 -15.53 20.20
CA LYS A 553 -1.58 -16.27 19.35
C LYS A 553 -1.61 -15.77 17.90
N ALA A 554 -1.27 -14.51 17.67
CA ALA A 554 -1.14 -13.89 16.36
C ALA A 554 0.25 -13.23 16.25
N PRO A 555 1.33 -14.02 16.07
CA PRO A 555 2.70 -13.52 16.13
C PRO A 555 3.07 -12.55 14.99
N LEU A 556 2.35 -12.59 13.88
CA LEU A 556 2.52 -11.68 12.75
C LEU A 556 1.82 -10.33 12.97
N ALA A 557 0.87 -10.27 13.92
CA ALA A 557 -0.02 -9.14 14.08
C ALA A 557 0.67 -7.95 14.74
N ARG A 558 0.59 -6.78 14.10
CA ARG A 558 0.99 -5.48 14.66
C ARG A 558 -0.25 -4.75 15.17
N ILE A 559 -0.25 -4.40 16.45
CA ILE A 559 -1.29 -3.53 17.01
C ILE A 559 -0.92 -2.07 16.77
N THR A 560 -1.74 -1.34 16.03
CA THR A 560 -1.55 0.08 15.72
C THR A 560 -2.62 0.94 16.41
N GLY A 561 -2.30 2.22 16.66
CA GLY A 561 -3.23 3.16 17.31
C GLY A 561 -3.16 3.20 18.84
N LEU A 562 -2.38 2.32 19.48
CA LEU A 562 -1.96 2.49 20.88
C LEU A 562 -0.90 3.61 20.93
N LYS A 563 -1.10 4.64 21.76
CA LYS A 563 -0.16 5.79 21.87
C LYS A 563 1.25 5.32 22.23
N GLU A 564 2.11 5.12 21.23
CA GLU A 564 3.46 4.58 21.40
C GLU A 564 4.33 5.43 22.36
N ALA A 565 4.17 6.76 22.34
CA ALA A 565 5.01 7.66 23.15
C ALA A 565 4.70 7.62 24.66
N GLY A 566 3.42 7.60 25.05
CA GLY A 566 3.03 7.57 26.47
C GLY A 566 3.23 6.20 27.10
N ILE A 567 2.98 5.15 26.32
CA ILE A 567 3.00 3.76 26.79
C ILE A 567 4.45 3.23 26.84
N LYS A 568 5.34 3.66 25.93
CA LYS A 568 6.78 3.33 25.99
C LYS A 568 7.46 3.94 27.21
N ALA A 569 7.14 5.19 27.54
CA ALA A 569 7.63 5.86 28.76
C ALA A 569 7.13 5.15 30.05
N GLN A 570 5.89 4.67 30.06
CA GLN A 570 5.34 3.90 31.17
C GLN A 570 5.88 2.47 31.25
N ARG A 571 6.19 1.82 30.12
CA ARG A 571 6.89 0.52 30.06
C ARG A 571 8.30 0.62 30.63
N GLU A 572 9.04 1.66 30.30
CA GLU A 572 10.35 1.94 30.89
C GLU A 572 10.25 2.26 32.40
N ALA A 573 9.21 2.97 32.83
CA ALA A 573 8.96 3.24 34.25
C ALA A 573 8.59 1.96 35.04
N ALA A 574 7.76 1.09 34.47
CA ALA A 574 7.36 -0.18 35.10
C ALA A 574 8.52 -1.18 35.19
N LEU A 575 9.37 -1.26 34.15
CA LEU A 575 10.59 -2.08 34.18
C LEU A 575 11.61 -1.57 35.21
N ARG A 576 11.69 -0.25 35.42
CA ARG A 576 12.50 0.34 36.50
C ARG A 576 11.96 0.03 37.89
N GLN A 577 10.63 -0.07 38.06
CA GLN A 577 9.99 -0.41 39.33
C GLN A 577 10.07 -1.92 39.67
N GLN A 578 10.14 -2.80 38.67
CA GLN A 578 10.26 -4.25 38.87
C GLN A 578 11.67 -4.74 39.21
N GLY A 579 12.65 -3.84 39.39
CA GLY A 579 13.92 -4.21 40.03
C GLY A 579 14.78 -5.22 39.26
N VAL A 580 14.64 -5.31 37.93
CA VAL A 580 15.64 -6.00 37.10
C VAL A 580 16.88 -5.11 37.03
N LYS A 581 17.70 -5.18 38.08
CA LYS A 581 19.09 -4.75 38.02
C LYS A 581 19.76 -5.63 36.95
N LYS A 582 20.28 -4.96 35.91
CA LYS A 582 21.25 -5.57 34.99
C LYS A 582 22.42 -6.17 35.74
#